data_AF-A0A536T902-F1
#
_entry.id   AF-A0A536T902-F1
#
_cell.length_a   1.000
_cell.length_b   1.000
_cell.length_c   1.000
_cell.angle_alpha   90.00
_cell.angle_beta   90.00
_cell.angle_gamma   90.00
#
_symmetry.space_group_name_H-M   'P 1'
#
loop_
_entity.id
_entity.type
_entity.pdbx_description
1 polymer ?
#
loop_
_entity_poly.entity_id
_entity_poly.type
_entity_poly.pdbx_seq_one_letter_code
_entity_poly.pdbx_strand_id
1 'polypeptide(L)'
;MSERDRGSPSTQPGHYGEAGTGVTFAEATIAAAWNVQGDAERGAFAHETQRLFGVQLPVAPNTIAQSDSVSALWLGPESWLLL
;
A
#
# COMPACT_ATOMS: atom_id res chain seq x y z
N MET A 1 -18.40 -1.50 -19.24
CA MET A 1 -17.54 -1.18 -18.09
C MET A 1 -16.55 -2.33 -18.00
N SER A 2 -15.36 -2.17 -18.59
CA SER A 2 -14.43 -3.27 -18.82
C SER A 2 -13.76 -3.65 -17.50
N GLU A 3 -13.94 -4.90 -17.08
CA GLU A 3 -13.12 -5.52 -16.04
C GLU A 3 -11.66 -5.42 -16.49
N ARG A 4 -10.82 -4.71 -15.74
CA ARG A 4 -9.38 -4.71 -15.99
C ARG A 4 -8.83 -6.05 -15.54
N ASP A 5 -8.20 -6.73 -16.48
CA ASP A 5 -7.44 -7.96 -16.29
C ASP A 5 -6.52 -7.81 -15.07
N ARG A 6 -6.83 -8.55 -14.00
CA ARG A 6 -5.95 -8.66 -12.83
C ARG A 6 -4.82 -9.57 -13.28
N GLY A 7 -3.74 -8.95 -13.77
CA GLY A 7 -2.58 -9.63 -14.36
C GLY A 7 -2.28 -10.95 -13.64
N SER A 8 -2.42 -12.05 -14.37
CA SER A 8 -2.16 -13.38 -13.82
C SER A 8 -0.71 -13.44 -13.32
N PRO A 9 -0.46 -14.05 -12.14
CA PRO A 9 0.91 -14.21 -11.65
C PRO A 9 1.74 -14.95 -12.70
N SER A 10 2.91 -14.41 -13.06
CA SER A 10 3.82 -15.08 -13.98
C SER A 10 4.18 -16.44 -13.39
N THR A 11 3.66 -17.49 -14.01
CA THR A 11 4.02 -18.88 -13.70
C THR A 11 5.27 -19.31 -14.47
N GLN A 12 5.77 -18.44 -15.37
CA GLN A 12 6.91 -18.74 -16.20
C GLN A 12 8.20 -18.48 -15.40
N PRO A 13 9.07 -19.50 -15.24
CA PRO A 13 10.36 -19.32 -14.58
C PRO A 13 11.18 -18.25 -15.29
N GLY A 14 11.80 -17.36 -14.52
CA GLY A 14 12.76 -16.40 -15.07
C GLY A 14 13.92 -17.12 -15.74
N HIS A 15 14.49 -16.52 -16.80
CA HIS A 15 15.62 -17.07 -17.55
C HIS A 15 16.89 -17.33 -16.69
N TYR A 16 16.94 -16.73 -15.49
CA TYR A 16 18.02 -16.84 -14.53
C TYR A 16 17.47 -17.37 -13.19
N GLY A 17 17.26 -18.68 -13.08
CA GLY A 17 16.79 -19.32 -11.84
C GLY A 17 17.34 -20.74 -11.70
N GLU A 18 17.78 -21.10 -10.49
CA GLU A 18 18.24 -22.45 -10.12
C GLU A 18 17.03 -23.32 -9.75
N ALA A 19 17.07 -24.62 -10.08
CA ALA A 19 15.94 -25.52 -9.90
C ALA A 19 15.86 -26.02 -8.44
N GLY A 20 15.27 -25.22 -7.55
CA GLY A 20 14.99 -25.64 -6.19
C GLY A 20 14.63 -24.47 -5.28
N THR A 21 13.42 -24.48 -4.73
CA THR A 21 12.81 -23.39 -3.91
C THR A 21 12.74 -22.03 -4.63
N GLY A 22 11.80 -21.91 -5.58
CA GLY A 22 11.62 -20.71 -6.39
C GLY A 22 10.83 -19.61 -5.66
N VAL A 23 11.48 -18.47 -5.42
CA VAL A 23 10.79 -17.20 -5.20
C VAL A 23 10.35 -16.68 -6.56
N THR A 24 9.07 -16.41 -6.74
CA THR A 24 8.55 -15.78 -7.97
C THR A 24 8.45 -14.27 -7.75
N PHE A 25 8.98 -13.51 -8.70
CA PHE A 25 8.77 -12.06 -8.76
C PHE A 25 7.73 -11.76 -9.83
N ALA A 26 6.80 -10.88 -9.49
CA ALA A 26 5.86 -10.29 -10.43
C ALA A 26 5.70 -8.82 -10.09
N GLU A 27 5.35 -8.02 -11.09
CA GLU A 27 4.95 -6.64 -10.84
C GLU A 27 3.62 -6.62 -10.07
N ALA A 28 3.56 -5.83 -9.00
CA ALA A 28 2.31 -5.52 -8.32
C ALA A 28 1.73 -4.24 -8.93
N THR A 29 0.66 -4.38 -9.72
CA THR A 29 -0.03 -3.22 -10.28
C THR A 29 -0.81 -2.50 -9.19
N ILE A 30 -0.38 -1.27 -8.86
CA ILE A 30 -1.04 -0.40 -7.89
C ILE A 30 -2.03 0.50 -8.65
N ALA A 31 -3.32 0.41 -8.31
CA ALA A 31 -4.38 1.13 -9.02
C ALA A 31 -4.34 2.64 -8.74
N ALA A 32 -4.04 3.03 -7.50
CA ALA A 32 -3.84 4.40 -7.06
C ALA A 32 -2.86 4.41 -5.89
N ALA A 33 -2.08 5.48 -5.79
CA ALA A 33 -1.20 5.71 -4.66
C ALA A 33 -1.24 7.21 -4.31
N TRP A 34 -1.55 7.53 -3.06
CA TRP A 34 -1.59 8.91 -2.58
C TRP A 34 -0.55 9.12 -1.49
N ASN A 35 0.37 10.06 -1.72
CA ASN A 35 1.23 10.54 -0.65
C ASN A 35 0.43 11.54 0.20
N VAL A 36 0.09 11.16 1.42
CA VAL A 36 -0.61 12.01 2.39
C VAL A 36 0.42 12.58 3.35
N GLN A 37 0.39 13.90 3.55
CA GLN A 37 1.33 14.61 4.40
C GLN A 37 0.61 15.51 5.40
N GLY A 38 1.14 15.57 6.61
CA GLY A 38 0.62 16.39 7.70
C GLY A 38 1.03 15.87 9.07
N ASP A 39 0.64 16.60 10.11
CA ASP A 39 0.93 16.25 11.50
C ASP A 39 -0.19 15.36 12.07
N ALA A 40 0.13 14.11 12.40
CA ALA A 40 -0.82 13.15 12.97
C ALA A 40 -1.30 13.51 14.38
N GLU A 41 -0.54 14.31 15.13
CA GLU A 41 -0.92 14.79 16.46
C GLU A 41 -1.93 15.94 16.38
N ARG A 42 -2.04 16.59 15.21
CA ARG A 42 -3.05 17.61 14.96
C ARG A 42 -4.40 16.94 14.72
N GLY A 43 -5.23 16.89 15.76
CA GLY A 43 -6.52 16.19 15.76
C GLY A 43 -7.44 16.46 14.57
N ALA A 44 -7.45 17.68 14.01
CA ALA A 44 -8.23 17.98 12.81
C ALA A 44 -7.73 17.22 11.56
N PHE A 45 -6.41 17.06 11.40
CA PHE A 45 -5.83 16.30 10.31
C PHE A 45 -6.11 14.80 10.48
N ALA A 46 -5.84 14.24 11.66
CA ALA A 46 -6.14 12.84 11.97
C ALA A 46 -7.63 12.49 11.82
N HIS A 47 -8.52 13.40 12.21
CA HIS A 47 -9.96 13.24 12.02
C HIS A 47 -10.32 13.18 10.53
N GLU A 48 -9.82 14.12 9.72
CA GLU A 48 -10.18 14.14 8.29
C GLU A 48 -9.60 12.97 7.52
N THR A 49 -8.39 12.49 7.86
CA THR A 49 -7.81 11.31 7.22
C THR A 49 -8.62 10.05 7.56
N GLN A 50 -9.01 9.86 8.83
CA GLN A 50 -9.93 8.78 9.21
C GLN A 50 -11.28 8.90 8.50
N ARG A 51 -11.85 10.10 8.40
CA ARG A 51 -13.17 10.34 7.78
C ARG A 51 -13.16 10.08 6.28
N LEU A 52 -12.08 10.45 5.58
CA LEU A 52 -11.98 10.33 4.13
C LEU A 52 -11.54 8.93 3.68
N PHE A 53 -10.63 8.30 4.43
CA PHE A 53 -9.98 7.05 4.01
C PHE A 53 -10.36 5.84 4.88
N GLY A 54 -11.09 6.06 5.98
CA GLY A 54 -11.52 5.00 6.89
C GLY A 54 -10.38 4.39 7.72
N VAL A 55 -9.18 4.97 7.69
CA VAL A 55 -7.99 4.44 8.35
C VAL A 55 -7.34 5.48 9.26
N GLN A 56 -6.96 5.06 10.47
CA GLN A 56 -6.14 5.88 11.36
C GLN A 56 -4.69 5.75 10.89
N LEU A 57 -4.04 6.89 10.64
CA LEU A 57 -2.67 6.87 10.15
C LEU A 57 -1.75 6.25 11.22
N PRO A 58 -0.93 5.24 10.86
CA PRO A 58 0.00 4.66 11.80
C PRO A 58 1.04 5.71 12.21
N VAL A 59 1.35 5.84 13.50
CA VAL A 59 2.39 6.78 13.97
C VAL A 59 3.71 6.09 14.33
N ALA A 60 3.69 4.77 14.51
CA ALA A 60 4.89 3.99 14.78
C ALA A 60 5.68 3.73 13.48
N PRO A 61 7.02 3.89 13.50
CA PRO A 61 7.85 3.62 12.33
C PRO A 61 7.65 2.22 11.75
N ASN A 62 7.67 2.11 10.42
CA ASN A 62 7.55 0.85 9.67
C ASN A 62 6.28 0.04 9.99
N THR A 63 5.18 0.71 10.33
CA THR A 63 3.88 0.05 10.53
C THR A 63 2.91 0.36 9.41
N ILE A 64 1.92 -0.53 9.26
CA ILE A 64 0.85 -0.44 8.27
C ILE A 64 -0.46 -0.46 9.04
N ALA A 65 -1.39 0.41 8.67
CA ALA A 65 -2.78 0.34 9.07
C ALA A 65 -3.66 0.07 7.86
N GLN A 66 -4.76 -0.66 8.02
CA GLN A 66 -5.63 -1.06 6.91
C GLN A 66 -7.09 -0.78 7.25
N SER A 67 -7.84 -0.36 6.23
CA SER A 67 -9.30 -0.37 6.21
C SER A 67 -9.79 -1.32 5.12
N ASP A 68 -11.10 -1.42 4.93
CA ASP A 68 -11.68 -2.22 3.84
C ASP A 68 -11.30 -1.68 2.45
N SER A 69 -10.89 -0.41 2.36
CA SER A 69 -10.67 0.29 1.09
C SER A 69 -9.23 0.71 0.80
N VAL A 70 -8.40 0.92 1.83
CA VAL A 70 -7.01 1.38 1.65
C VAL A 70 -6.05 0.75 2.65
N SER A 71 -4.78 0.67 2.26
CA SER A 71 -3.66 0.41 3.17
C SER A 71 -2.82 1.68 3.35
N ALA A 72 -2.63 2.11 4.60
CA ALA A 72 -1.77 3.22 4.97
C ALA A 72 -0.40 2.72 5.43
N LEU A 73 0.64 3.05 4.67
CA LEU A 73 2.02 2.70 4.97
C LEU A 73 2.72 3.91 5.59
N TRP A 74 3.36 3.71 6.74
CA TRP A 74 4.21 4.74 7.34
C TRP A 74 5.46 4.98 6.48
N LEU A 75 5.74 6.23 6.14
CA LEU A 75 6.99 6.64 5.48
C LEU A 75 7.85 7.55 6.37
N GLY A 76 7.21 8.31 7.24
CA GLY A 76 7.85 9.23 8.17
C GLY A 76 6.85 9.83 9.15
N PRO A 77 7.31 10.63 10.12
CA PRO A 77 6.45 11.26 11.13
C PRO A 77 5.31 12.12 10.55
N GLU A 78 5.51 12.66 9.34
CA GLU A 78 4.55 13.54 8.66
C GLU A 78 4.16 13.04 7.26
N SER A 79 4.42 11.77 6.92
CA SER A 79 4.20 11.26 5.56
C SER A 79 3.78 9.79 5.55
N TRP A 80 2.75 9.50 4.74
CA TRP A 80 2.20 8.17 4.54
C TRP A 80 1.85 7.92 3.08
N LEU A 81 1.97 6.67 2.65
CA LEU A 81 1.48 6.23 1.35
C LEU A 81 0.16 5.49 1.55
N LEU A 82 -0.92 5.97 0.93
CA LEU A 82 -2.19 5.27 0.87
C LEU A 82 -2.28 4.51 -0.47
N LEU A 83 -2.49 3.20 -0.38
CA LEU A 83 -2.67 2.28 -1.51
C LEU A 83 -4.09 1.72 -1.53
#